data_AF-A0A816WAK3-F1
#
_entry.id   AF-A0A816WAK3-F1
#
_cell.length_a   1.000
_cell.length_b   1.000
_cell.length_c   1.000
_cell.angle_alpha   90.00
_cell.angle_beta   90.00
_cell.angle_gamma   90.00
#
_symmetry.space_group_name_H-M   'P 1'
#
loop_
_entity.id
_entity.type
_entity.pdbx_description
1 polymer ?
#
loop_
_entity_poly.entity_id
_entity_poly.type
_entity_poly.pdbx_seq_one_letter_code
_entity_poly.pdbx_strand_id
1 'polypeptide(L)'
;MVKVERLFVILEFCLSREGFPVSLFCGLILLLSLPIVIIAYLFVSEALSIQILIYISFAGIKIRDIELVSRAVLPRFYAADVRKDSFEVFDKCKRKVVVTANPIVMVEPFVKDYLGGDKVLGTEIEVNPKTMKATGFVKKPGVLVGDLKRLAILKEFGEESPDLGLGDRTSDHDFMSICKVLKLAEYLETWEKDDKTKLILIKGAGRAFSAGGDLKMFYDGRDLKDSCLEVVYKMYWLCYHIHTYKKTQVSLVNGISMGGGASLMVPMKFSVVTEKTVFATPEASIGFHTDCGFSYIHSRLPGHLGEFLALTGARLNGKELVAIGMATYFVPSAVSFFFFLECFP
;
A
#
# COMPACT_ATOMS: atom_id res chain seq x y z
N MET A 1 -6.53 4.71 2.43
CA MET A 1 -5.72 5.95 2.39
C MET A 1 -6.33 6.85 1.34
N VAL A 2 -6.22 8.16 1.53
CA VAL A 2 -7.00 9.22 0.88
C VAL A 2 -6.92 9.11 -0.66
N LYS A 3 -8.04 8.78 -1.32
CA LYS A 3 -8.17 8.70 -2.78
C LYS A 3 -8.17 10.10 -3.42
N VAL A 4 -7.17 10.91 -3.09
CA VAL A 4 -7.06 12.24 -3.68
C VAL A 4 -6.64 12.05 -5.12
N GLU A 5 -7.56 12.22 -6.06
CA GLU A 5 -7.17 12.64 -7.39
C GLU A 5 -6.44 13.98 -7.21
N ARG A 6 -5.10 13.96 -7.24
CA ARG A 6 -4.24 15.13 -6.97
C ARG A 6 -4.60 16.32 -7.85
N LEU A 7 -5.16 16.06 -9.03
CA LEU A 7 -5.79 17.06 -9.88
C LEU A 7 -6.97 17.76 -9.21
N PHE A 8 -7.93 17.01 -8.66
CA PHE A 8 -9.15 17.57 -8.08
C PHE A 8 -8.88 18.42 -6.85
N VAL A 9 -8.03 17.98 -5.92
CA VAL A 9 -7.75 18.79 -4.73
C VAL A 9 -6.96 20.07 -5.05
N ILE A 10 -6.06 20.02 -6.03
CA ILE A 10 -5.33 21.22 -6.48
C ILE A 10 -6.26 22.15 -7.30
N LEU A 11 -7.15 21.60 -8.11
CA LEU A 11 -8.18 22.33 -8.86
C LEU A 11 -9.19 22.98 -7.90
N GLU A 12 -9.69 22.25 -6.91
CA GLU A 12 -10.61 22.72 -5.87
C GLU A 12 -9.96 23.76 -4.95
N PHE A 13 -8.67 23.59 -4.66
CA PHE A 13 -7.87 24.63 -3.99
C PHE A 13 -7.83 25.92 -4.81
N CYS A 14 -7.68 25.83 -6.13
CA CYS A 14 -7.71 27.01 -7.01
C CYS A 14 -9.11 27.63 -7.11
N LEU A 15 -10.16 26.80 -7.17
CA LEU A 15 -11.56 27.23 -7.30
C LEU A 15 -12.12 27.81 -5.98
N SER A 16 -11.66 27.34 -4.82
CA SER A 16 -12.14 27.80 -3.50
C SER A 16 -11.53 29.13 -3.04
N ARG A 17 -10.80 29.84 -3.93
CA ARG A 17 -10.23 31.17 -3.69
C ARG A 17 -11.21 32.31 -3.99
N GLU A 18 -12.50 32.12 -3.72
CA GLU A 18 -13.50 33.18 -3.89
C GLU A 18 -13.07 34.43 -3.10
N GLY A 19 -12.78 35.53 -3.82
CA GLY A 19 -12.29 36.79 -3.25
C GLY A 19 -10.90 37.27 -3.70
N PHE A 20 -10.12 36.47 -4.43
CA PHE A 20 -8.84 36.92 -5.02
C PHE A 20 -8.99 37.19 -6.53
N PRO A 21 -8.58 38.35 -7.09
CA PRO A 21 -8.75 38.67 -8.52
C PRO A 21 -7.98 37.75 -9.48
N VAL A 22 -7.10 36.89 -8.95
CA VAL A 22 -6.29 35.90 -9.68
C VAL A 22 -6.99 34.52 -9.74
N SER A 23 -8.07 34.28 -8.98
CA SER A 23 -8.65 32.94 -8.76
C SER A 23 -9.36 32.37 -9.99
N LEU A 24 -10.17 33.18 -10.68
CA LEU A 24 -10.95 32.73 -11.84
C LEU A 24 -10.06 32.47 -13.07
N PHE A 25 -9.01 33.29 -13.22
CA PHE A 25 -8.01 33.15 -14.28
C PHE A 25 -7.12 31.91 -14.06
N CYS A 26 -6.63 31.68 -12.84
CA CYS A 26 -5.91 30.46 -12.50
C CYS A 26 -6.78 29.22 -12.65
N GLY A 27 -8.04 29.26 -12.21
CA GLY A 27 -9.00 28.16 -12.40
C GLY A 27 -9.23 27.83 -13.87
N LEU A 28 -9.41 28.86 -14.71
CA LEU A 28 -9.57 28.69 -16.16
C LEU A 28 -8.30 28.12 -16.82
N ILE A 29 -7.11 28.63 -16.46
CA ILE A 29 -5.83 28.09 -16.94
C ILE A 29 -5.65 26.64 -16.52
N LEU A 30 -6.04 26.28 -15.29
CA LEU A 30 -5.91 24.91 -14.79
C LEU A 30 -6.88 23.97 -15.51
N LEU A 31 -8.09 24.43 -15.82
CA LEU A 31 -9.05 23.68 -16.63
C LEU A 31 -8.55 23.49 -18.08
N LEU A 32 -8.00 24.54 -18.70
CA LEU A 32 -7.47 24.51 -20.06
C LEU A 32 -6.18 23.69 -20.18
N SER A 33 -5.37 23.63 -19.13
CA SER A 33 -4.15 22.83 -19.07
C SER A 33 -4.40 21.37 -18.68
N LEU A 34 -5.60 21.01 -18.26
CA LEU A 34 -5.96 19.66 -17.83
C LEU A 34 -5.65 18.57 -18.88
N PRO A 35 -5.94 18.76 -20.19
CA PRO A 35 -5.52 17.80 -21.22
C PRO A 35 -4.00 17.63 -21.30
N ILE A 36 -3.24 18.73 -21.14
CA ILE A 36 -1.77 18.72 -21.16
C ILE A 36 -1.24 17.98 -19.95
N VAL A 37 -1.82 18.20 -18.77
CA VAL A 37 -1.45 17.50 -17.53
C VAL A 37 -1.74 16.00 -17.64
N ILE A 38 -2.90 15.62 -18.22
CA ILE A 38 -3.24 14.21 -18.44
C ILE A 38 -2.27 13.55 -19.43
N ILE A 39 -1.94 14.24 -20.52
CA ILE A 39 -0.95 13.75 -21.50
C ILE A 39 0.42 13.59 -20.83
N ALA A 40 0.88 14.58 -20.05
CA ALA A 40 2.12 14.49 -19.31
C ALA A 40 2.12 13.31 -18.31
N TYR A 41 0.97 13.02 -17.71
CA TYR A 41 0.82 11.92 -16.74
C TYR A 41 0.92 10.56 -17.41
N LEU A 42 0.24 10.39 -18.54
CA LEU A 42 0.17 9.11 -19.26
C LEU A 42 1.43 8.82 -20.07
N PHE A 43 2.06 9.84 -20.66
CA PHE A 43 3.14 9.66 -21.64
C PHE A 43 4.52 10.06 -21.12
N VAL A 44 4.64 10.85 -20.05
CA VAL A 44 5.94 11.37 -19.58
C VAL A 44 6.27 10.92 -18.16
N SER A 45 5.63 11.50 -17.14
CA SER A 45 5.78 11.05 -15.76
C SER A 45 4.73 11.67 -14.83
N GLU A 46 4.42 10.95 -13.76
CA GLU A 46 3.62 11.46 -12.65
C GLU A 46 4.26 12.71 -12.00
N ALA A 47 5.59 12.71 -11.84
CA ALA A 47 6.32 13.82 -11.24
C ALA A 47 6.17 15.12 -12.03
N LEU A 48 6.35 15.07 -13.36
CA LEU A 48 6.22 16.24 -14.23
C LEU A 48 4.81 16.82 -14.19
N SER A 49 3.81 15.96 -14.20
CA SER A 49 2.40 16.37 -14.14
C SER A 49 2.09 17.14 -12.87
N ILE A 50 2.60 16.67 -11.73
CA ILE A 50 2.45 17.35 -10.44
C ILE A 50 3.24 18.65 -10.40
N GLN A 51 4.43 18.70 -11.01
CA GLN A 51 5.18 19.97 -11.14
C GLN A 51 4.40 21.02 -11.93
N ILE A 52 3.78 20.65 -13.06
CA ILE A 52 2.94 21.54 -13.86
C ILE A 52 1.77 22.07 -13.00
N LEU A 53 1.09 21.17 -12.27
CA LEU A 53 0.00 21.56 -11.38
C LEU A 53 0.45 22.50 -10.26
N ILE A 54 1.59 22.22 -9.62
CA ILE A 54 2.17 23.08 -8.59
C ILE A 54 2.49 24.45 -9.17
N TYR A 55 3.09 24.51 -10.36
CA TYR A 55 3.44 25.76 -11.00
C TYR A 55 2.22 26.64 -11.26
N ILE A 56 1.19 26.08 -11.91
CA ILE A 56 -0.04 26.81 -12.24
C ILE A 56 -0.78 27.27 -10.97
N SER A 57 -0.74 26.46 -9.91
CA SER A 57 -1.54 26.69 -8.69
C SER A 57 -0.89 27.61 -7.68
N PHE A 58 0.45 27.69 -7.67
CA PHE A 58 1.21 28.38 -6.63
C PHE A 58 2.06 29.54 -7.13
N ALA A 59 2.39 29.62 -8.43
CA ALA A 59 3.24 30.70 -8.93
C ALA A 59 2.67 32.08 -8.59
N GLY A 60 3.45 32.87 -7.85
CA GLY A 60 3.12 34.26 -7.49
C GLY A 60 2.19 34.45 -6.30
N ILE A 61 1.72 33.37 -5.65
CA ILE A 61 0.85 33.45 -4.46
C ILE A 61 1.65 33.51 -3.18
N LYS A 62 1.20 34.31 -2.21
CA LYS A 62 1.84 34.40 -0.89
C LYS A 62 1.65 33.10 -0.12
N ILE A 63 2.70 32.66 0.57
CA ILE A 63 2.66 31.40 1.34
C ILE A 63 1.55 31.39 2.40
N ARG A 64 1.31 32.55 3.04
CA ARG A 64 0.22 32.72 4.03
C ARG A 64 -1.16 32.42 3.43
N ASP A 65 -1.41 32.82 2.19
CA ASP A 65 -2.71 32.58 1.55
C ASP A 65 -2.89 31.08 1.25
N ILE A 66 -1.81 30.38 0.92
CA ILE A 66 -1.81 28.92 0.73
C ILE A 66 -2.15 28.21 2.04
N GLU A 67 -1.52 28.63 3.14
CA GLU A 67 -1.77 28.08 4.49
C GLU A 67 -3.20 28.33 4.98
N LEU A 68 -3.76 29.50 4.69
CA LEU A 68 -5.14 29.83 5.07
C LEU A 68 -6.13 28.90 4.35
N VAL A 69 -5.97 28.72 3.04
CA VAL A 69 -6.84 27.82 2.27
C VAL A 69 -6.62 26.36 2.68
N SER A 70 -5.39 25.95 2.98
CA SER A 70 -5.11 24.58 3.43
C SER A 70 -5.72 24.23 4.79
N ARG A 71 -5.91 25.21 5.67
CA ARG A 71 -6.61 25.04 6.95
C ARG A 71 -8.13 25.14 6.82
N ALA A 72 -8.62 26.05 5.99
CA ALA A 72 -10.05 26.34 5.91
C ALA A 72 -10.82 25.39 4.98
N VAL A 73 -10.21 24.99 3.86
CA VAL A 73 -10.93 24.35 2.75
C VAL A 73 -10.53 22.89 2.58
N LEU A 74 -9.23 22.61 2.57
CA LEU A 74 -8.73 21.27 2.24
C LEU A 74 -9.12 20.15 3.22
N PRO A 75 -9.32 20.38 4.54
CA PRO A 75 -9.63 19.29 5.46
C PRO A 75 -10.88 18.50 5.10
N ARG A 76 -11.94 19.16 4.60
CA ARG A 76 -13.19 18.49 4.21
C ARG A 76 -12.99 17.50 3.07
N PHE A 77 -12.14 17.88 2.10
CA PHE A 77 -11.86 17.07 0.92
C PHE A 77 -10.98 15.89 1.26
N TYR A 78 -9.93 16.13 2.05
CA TYR A 78 -9.11 15.02 2.54
C TYR A 78 -9.91 14.07 3.44
N ALA A 79 -10.79 14.57 4.30
CA ALA A 79 -11.62 13.73 5.17
C ALA A 79 -12.57 12.82 4.37
N ALA A 80 -13.18 13.33 3.29
CA ALA A 80 -14.09 12.56 2.44
C ALA A 80 -13.43 11.33 1.80
N ASP A 81 -12.12 11.42 1.56
CA ASP A 81 -11.33 10.38 0.93
C ASP A 81 -10.67 9.40 1.94
N VAL A 82 -10.71 9.70 3.25
CA VAL A 82 -10.18 8.78 4.28
C VAL A 82 -11.10 7.57 4.41
N ARG A 83 -10.61 6.42 3.93
CA ARG A 83 -11.26 5.13 4.18
C ARG A 83 -11.26 4.77 5.67
N LYS A 84 -12.44 4.43 6.20
CA LYS A 84 -12.64 3.96 7.58
C LYS A 84 -11.68 2.86 8.01
N ASP A 85 -11.58 1.76 7.26
CA ASP A 85 -10.71 0.63 7.62
C ASP A 85 -9.22 1.04 7.69
N SER A 86 -8.78 1.92 6.80
CA SER A 86 -7.39 2.40 6.81
C SER A 86 -7.13 3.29 8.03
N PHE A 87 -8.11 4.11 8.39
CA PHE A 87 -8.02 4.98 9.55
C PHE A 87 -7.98 4.21 10.86
N GLU A 88 -8.82 3.18 11.03
CA GLU A 88 -8.81 2.34 12.25
C GLU A 88 -7.46 1.66 12.50
N VAL A 89 -6.74 1.30 11.43
CA VAL A 89 -5.38 0.74 11.55
C VAL A 89 -4.37 1.84 11.83
N PHE A 90 -4.46 2.96 11.11
CA PHE A 90 -3.59 4.12 11.29
C PHE A 90 -3.65 4.67 12.73
N ASP A 91 -4.84 4.80 13.29
CA ASP A 91 -5.08 5.35 14.64
C ASP A 91 -4.47 4.49 15.75
N LYS A 92 -4.33 3.17 15.52
CA LYS A 92 -3.67 2.24 16.45
C LYS A 92 -2.14 2.31 16.42
N CYS A 93 -1.54 3.00 15.46
CA CYS A 93 -0.09 3.14 15.36
C CYS A 93 0.46 4.15 16.38
N LYS A 94 1.58 3.81 17.01
CA LYS A 94 2.26 4.68 17.99
C LYS A 94 2.95 5.89 17.35
N ARG A 95 3.57 5.69 16.19
CA ARG A 95 4.21 6.73 15.37
C ARG A 95 3.58 6.70 13.99
N LYS A 96 3.02 7.83 13.56
CA LYS A 96 2.18 8.00 12.40
C LYS A 96 2.82 9.00 11.45
N VAL A 97 3.43 8.50 10.38
CA VAL A 97 4.09 9.32 9.35
C VAL A 97 3.28 9.25 8.07
N VAL A 98 2.91 10.40 7.51
CA VAL A 98 2.20 10.51 6.24
C VAL A 98 3.18 10.90 5.14
N VAL A 99 3.22 10.11 4.06
CA VAL A 99 4.09 10.37 2.91
C VAL A 99 3.24 10.73 1.69
N THR A 100 3.49 11.90 1.10
CA THR A 100 2.64 12.46 0.04
C THR A 100 3.44 13.13 -1.06
N ALA A 101 2.96 13.11 -2.29
CA ALA A 101 3.55 13.92 -3.36
C ALA A 101 3.02 15.35 -3.38
N ASN A 102 1.94 15.64 -2.65
CA ASN A 102 1.40 16.98 -2.57
C ASN A 102 2.36 17.89 -1.77
N PRO A 103 2.31 19.21 -2.01
CA PRO A 103 3.02 20.17 -1.18
C PRO A 103 2.73 20.00 0.31
N ILE A 104 3.77 19.99 1.15
CA ILE A 104 3.63 19.80 2.61
C ILE A 104 2.64 20.82 3.20
N VAL A 105 2.74 22.08 2.79
CA VAL A 105 1.89 23.19 3.24
C VAL A 105 0.39 22.96 3.01
N MET A 106 0.02 22.12 2.04
CA MET A 106 -1.39 21.77 1.79
C MET A 106 -1.90 20.67 2.72
N VAL A 107 -1.04 19.71 3.07
CA VAL A 107 -1.45 18.45 3.70
C VAL A 107 -1.22 18.46 5.20
N GLU A 108 -0.17 19.15 5.65
CA GLU A 108 0.27 19.16 7.04
C GLU A 108 -0.82 19.60 8.03
N PRO A 109 -1.61 20.66 7.77
CA PRO A 109 -2.67 21.04 8.71
C PRO A 109 -3.73 19.95 8.86
N PHE A 110 -4.16 19.31 7.78
CA PHE A 110 -5.11 18.21 7.85
C PHE A 110 -4.54 17.02 8.64
N VAL A 111 -3.29 16.65 8.38
CA VAL A 111 -2.67 15.50 9.03
C VAL A 111 -2.53 15.72 10.53
N LYS A 112 -2.05 16.89 10.95
CA LYS A 112 -1.82 17.20 12.37
C LYS A 112 -3.12 17.48 13.12
N ASP A 113 -4.00 18.29 12.54
CA ASP A 113 -5.16 18.82 13.27
C ASP A 113 -6.38 17.87 13.22
N TYR A 114 -6.46 16.98 12.20
CA TYR A 114 -7.63 16.11 11.98
C TYR A 114 -7.30 14.62 11.89
N LEU A 115 -6.23 14.24 11.19
CA LEU A 115 -5.88 12.83 11.00
C LEU A 115 -5.14 12.23 12.22
N GLY A 116 -4.54 13.08 13.06
CA GLY A 116 -3.73 12.67 14.20
C GLY A 116 -2.38 12.08 13.81
N GLY A 117 -1.78 12.53 12.70
CA GLY A 117 -0.44 12.13 12.28
C GLY A 117 0.65 13.01 12.90
N ASP A 118 1.80 12.40 13.21
CA ASP A 118 2.91 13.07 13.89
C ASP A 118 3.80 13.85 12.93
N LYS A 119 3.94 13.33 11.69
CA LYS A 119 4.86 13.88 10.69
C LYS A 119 4.31 13.75 9.28
N VAL A 120 4.60 14.75 8.45
CA VAL A 120 4.36 14.71 7.00
C VAL A 120 5.69 14.80 6.27
N LEU A 121 5.93 13.83 5.39
CA LEU A 121 6.98 13.85 4.38
C LEU A 121 6.32 14.15 3.04
N GLY A 122 6.67 15.26 2.42
CA GLY A 122 6.05 15.62 1.14
C GLY A 122 6.90 16.52 0.27
N THR A 123 6.30 16.96 -0.83
CA THR A 123 6.97 17.86 -1.78
C THR A 123 7.15 19.24 -1.14
N GLU A 124 8.36 19.78 -1.20
CA GLU A 124 8.62 21.16 -0.77
C GLU A 124 8.52 22.12 -1.96
N ILE A 125 7.75 23.19 -1.79
CA ILE A 125 7.67 24.27 -2.77
C ILE A 125 8.76 25.32 -2.51
N GLU A 126 9.27 25.92 -3.56
CA GLU A 126 10.22 27.04 -3.47
C GLU A 126 9.46 28.36 -3.22
N VAL A 127 9.97 29.13 -2.26
CA VAL A 127 9.39 30.40 -1.84
C VAL A 127 10.46 31.47 -1.95
N ASN A 128 10.14 32.58 -2.60
CA ASN A 128 11.03 33.72 -2.69
C ASN A 128 11.12 34.41 -1.31
N PRO A 129 12.30 34.46 -0.69
CA PRO A 129 12.45 34.94 0.69
C PRO A 129 12.18 36.44 0.85
N LYS A 130 12.26 37.23 -0.23
CA LYS A 130 11.99 38.68 -0.18
C LYS A 130 10.51 39.00 -0.28
N THR A 131 9.76 38.24 -1.07
CA THR A 131 8.34 38.52 -1.35
C THR A 131 7.39 37.59 -0.59
N MET A 132 7.91 36.52 0.01
CA MET A 132 7.14 35.43 0.65
C MET A 132 6.11 34.80 -0.29
N LYS A 133 6.36 34.87 -1.60
CA LYS A 133 5.54 34.26 -2.65
C LYS A 133 6.16 32.97 -3.14
N ALA A 134 5.33 31.97 -3.38
CA ALA A 134 5.74 30.73 -4.03
C ALA A 134 6.16 31.01 -5.47
N THR A 135 7.27 30.41 -5.91
CA THR A 135 7.80 30.59 -7.27
C THR A 135 7.06 29.73 -8.29
N GLY A 136 6.30 28.73 -7.80
CA GLY A 136 5.70 27.68 -8.61
C GLY A 136 6.60 26.47 -8.84
N PHE A 137 7.89 26.55 -8.45
CA PHE A 137 8.82 25.44 -8.54
C PHE A 137 8.90 24.66 -7.23
N VAL A 138 9.45 23.46 -7.31
CA VAL A 138 9.69 22.56 -6.16
C VAL A 138 11.17 22.53 -5.82
N LYS A 139 11.49 22.45 -4.53
CA LYS A 139 12.88 22.28 -4.08
C LYS A 139 13.37 20.86 -4.40
N LYS A 140 14.70 20.69 -4.42
CA LYS A 140 15.32 19.35 -4.51
C LYS A 140 14.90 18.49 -3.30
N PRO A 141 14.61 17.19 -3.49
CA PRO A 141 14.85 16.38 -4.70
C PRO A 141 13.77 16.49 -5.80
N GLY A 142 12.68 17.22 -5.57
CA GLY A 142 11.58 17.36 -6.51
C GLY A 142 10.26 16.87 -5.93
N VAL A 143 9.35 16.42 -6.80
CA VAL A 143 8.06 15.87 -6.39
C VAL A 143 8.24 14.49 -5.76
N LEU A 144 7.70 14.28 -4.57
CA LEU A 144 7.88 13.07 -3.79
C LEU A 144 7.00 11.90 -4.29
N VAL A 145 7.46 11.19 -5.33
CA VAL A 145 6.82 10.00 -5.92
C VAL A 145 7.83 8.86 -6.12
N GLY A 146 7.34 7.61 -6.13
CA GLY A 146 8.17 6.41 -6.38
C GLY A 146 9.37 6.32 -5.43
N ASP A 147 10.56 6.15 -5.99
CA ASP A 147 11.83 6.09 -5.26
C ASP A 147 12.06 7.26 -4.31
N LEU A 148 11.59 8.47 -4.64
CA LEU A 148 11.76 9.61 -3.75
C LEU A 148 10.95 9.46 -2.46
N LYS A 149 9.77 8.83 -2.52
CA LYS A 149 9.02 8.47 -1.30
C LYS A 149 9.78 7.44 -0.47
N ARG A 150 10.33 6.41 -1.12
CA ARG A 150 11.15 5.38 -0.48
C ARG A 150 12.34 6.00 0.26
N LEU A 151 13.10 6.86 -0.42
CA LEU A 151 14.26 7.55 0.15
C LEU A 151 13.87 8.48 1.31
N ALA A 152 12.75 9.20 1.22
CA ALA A 152 12.28 10.04 2.31
C ALA A 152 11.93 9.24 3.57
N ILE A 153 11.32 8.06 3.41
CA ILE A 153 11.04 7.15 4.52
C ILE A 153 12.35 6.63 5.12
N LEU A 154 13.27 6.12 4.31
CA LEU A 154 14.56 5.62 4.81
C LEU A 154 15.32 6.71 5.57
N LYS A 155 15.24 7.97 5.12
CA LYS A 155 15.85 9.10 5.84
C LYS A 155 15.16 9.41 7.17
N GLU A 156 13.84 9.29 7.25
CA GLU A 156 13.05 9.61 8.46
C GLU A 156 13.14 8.52 9.53
N PHE A 157 13.26 7.25 9.12
CA PHE A 157 13.33 6.11 10.03
C PHE A 157 14.78 5.63 10.28
N GLY A 158 15.72 5.96 9.39
CA GLY A 158 17.13 5.60 9.54
C GLY A 158 17.34 4.09 9.50
N GLU A 159 17.92 3.54 10.57
CA GLU A 159 18.08 2.09 10.78
C GLU A 159 16.78 1.41 11.22
N GLU A 160 15.80 2.16 11.72
CA GLU A 160 14.47 1.63 11.99
C GLU A 160 13.70 1.50 10.67
N SER A 161 12.82 0.51 10.56
CA SER A 161 11.93 0.36 9.40
C SER A 161 10.47 0.58 9.82
N PRO A 162 9.65 1.26 9.00
CA PRO A 162 8.24 1.42 9.29
C PRO A 162 7.52 0.06 9.32
N ASP A 163 6.78 -0.14 10.40
CA ASP A 163 6.02 -1.35 10.69
C ASP A 163 4.91 -1.65 9.66
N LEU A 164 4.27 -0.60 9.15
CA LEU A 164 3.06 -0.69 8.36
C LEU A 164 3.07 0.37 7.25
N GLY A 165 2.99 -0.09 6.00
CA GLY A 165 2.72 0.74 4.84
C GLY A 165 1.25 0.66 4.44
N LEU A 166 0.60 1.81 4.31
CA LEU A 166 -0.69 1.96 3.65
C LEU A 166 -0.45 2.76 2.36
N GLY A 167 -0.98 2.29 1.24
CA GLY A 167 -0.82 2.91 -0.08
C GLY A 167 -1.94 2.46 -1.00
N ASP A 168 -2.25 3.26 -2.01
CA ASP A 168 -3.31 2.97 -2.98
C ASP A 168 -2.86 3.14 -4.44
N ARG A 169 -1.64 3.61 -4.68
CA ARG A 169 -1.08 3.87 -6.00
C ARG A 169 0.08 2.95 -6.34
N THR A 170 0.34 2.82 -7.65
CA THR A 170 1.53 2.13 -8.15
C THR A 170 2.82 2.79 -7.70
N SER A 171 2.85 4.12 -7.60
CA SER A 171 3.99 4.90 -7.06
C SER A 171 4.26 4.67 -5.57
N ASP A 172 3.39 3.95 -4.86
CA ASP A 172 3.49 3.70 -3.43
C ASP A 172 4.17 2.36 -3.12
N HIS A 173 4.29 1.50 -4.14
CA HIS A 173 4.93 0.18 -4.07
C HIS A 173 6.33 0.24 -3.44
N ASP A 174 7.19 1.13 -3.95
CA ASP A 174 8.60 1.19 -3.54
C ASP A 174 8.76 1.48 -2.05
N PHE A 175 7.87 2.29 -1.45
CA PHE A 175 7.91 2.57 -0.02
C PHE A 175 7.17 1.51 0.80
N MET A 176 6.06 0.96 0.29
CA MET A 176 5.35 -0.13 0.95
C MET A 176 6.21 -1.41 1.03
N SER A 177 7.14 -1.61 0.09
CA SER A 177 8.10 -2.71 0.09
C SER A 177 9.03 -2.70 1.32
N ILE A 178 9.24 -1.54 1.94
CA ILE A 178 10.01 -1.42 3.19
C ILE A 178 9.20 -2.02 4.37
N CYS A 179 7.89 -2.12 4.26
CA CYS A 179 6.99 -2.52 5.33
C CYS A 179 6.48 -3.97 5.17
N LYS A 180 6.23 -4.64 6.31
CA LYS A 180 5.36 -5.83 6.53
C LYS A 180 5.98 -7.24 6.58
N VAL A 181 6.95 -7.63 5.74
CA VAL A 181 7.45 -9.04 5.81
C VAL A 181 8.15 -9.32 7.15
N LEU A 182 8.96 -8.37 7.63
CA LEU A 182 9.69 -8.47 8.89
C LEU A 182 8.78 -8.54 10.12
N LYS A 183 7.70 -7.77 10.14
CA LYS A 183 6.87 -7.64 11.32
C LYS A 183 5.97 -8.86 11.56
N LEU A 184 5.47 -9.50 10.50
CA LEU A 184 4.74 -10.76 10.66
C LEU A 184 5.67 -11.84 11.24
N ALA A 185 6.92 -11.90 10.77
CA ALA A 185 7.93 -12.78 11.33
C ALA A 185 8.20 -12.49 12.82
N GLU A 186 8.45 -11.23 13.19
CA GLU A 186 8.69 -10.83 14.60
C GLU A 186 7.50 -11.14 15.52
N TYR A 187 6.26 -10.89 15.05
CA TYR A 187 5.07 -11.23 15.81
C TYR A 187 4.94 -12.73 16.00
N LEU A 188 5.19 -13.52 14.96
CA LEU A 188 5.19 -14.98 15.06
C LEU A 188 6.27 -15.44 16.07
N GLU A 189 7.49 -14.92 16.03
CA GLU A 189 8.50 -15.31 17.03
C GLU A 189 8.11 -14.93 18.47
N THR A 190 7.52 -13.74 18.64
CA THR A 190 7.08 -13.22 19.94
C THR A 190 5.93 -14.06 20.49
N TRP A 191 4.92 -14.31 19.66
CA TRP A 191 3.75 -15.09 20.02
C TRP A 191 4.06 -16.56 20.22
N GLU A 192 5.11 -17.10 19.58
CA GLU A 192 5.54 -18.49 19.81
C GLU A 192 6.01 -18.67 21.26
N LYS A 193 6.72 -17.68 21.81
CA LYS A 193 7.26 -17.68 23.18
C LYS A 193 6.25 -17.26 24.25
N ASP A 194 5.15 -16.62 23.89
CA ASP A 194 4.14 -16.14 24.83
C ASP A 194 3.12 -17.22 25.21
N ASP A 195 3.18 -17.76 26.42
CA ASP A 195 2.27 -18.79 26.90
C ASP A 195 0.78 -18.39 26.88
N LYS A 196 0.45 -17.10 26.86
CA LYS A 196 -0.93 -16.61 26.78
C LYS A 196 -1.50 -16.75 25.37
N THR A 197 -0.66 -16.67 24.35
CA THR A 197 -1.10 -16.83 22.96
C THR A 197 -1.31 -18.31 22.65
N LYS A 198 -2.56 -18.70 22.39
CA LYS A 198 -2.95 -20.09 22.07
C LYS A 198 -3.29 -20.32 20.60
N LEU A 199 -3.71 -19.26 19.90
CA LEU A 199 -4.22 -19.32 18.54
C LEU A 199 -3.77 -18.09 17.77
N ILE A 200 -3.27 -18.27 16.55
CA ILE A 200 -2.97 -17.19 15.62
C ILE A 200 -4.02 -17.16 14.52
N LEU A 201 -4.63 -16.00 14.30
CA LEU A 201 -5.57 -15.76 13.21
C LEU A 201 -4.91 -14.88 12.15
N ILE A 202 -4.82 -15.39 10.93
CA ILE A 202 -4.33 -14.63 9.78
C ILE A 202 -5.53 -14.26 8.92
N LYS A 203 -5.76 -12.97 8.71
CA LYS A 203 -6.84 -12.46 7.86
C LYS A 203 -6.36 -11.29 7.00
N GLY A 204 -6.91 -11.20 5.79
CA GLY A 204 -6.73 -10.02 4.95
C GLY A 204 -7.61 -8.85 5.38
N ALA A 205 -7.28 -7.67 4.86
CA ALA A 205 -8.10 -6.48 5.02
C ALA A 205 -8.78 -6.13 3.69
N GLY A 206 -10.12 -6.04 3.69
CA GLY A 206 -10.91 -5.64 2.53
C GLY A 206 -11.18 -6.77 1.53
N ARG A 207 -10.89 -6.53 0.24
CA ARG A 207 -11.30 -7.41 -0.88
C ARG A 207 -10.30 -8.52 -1.23
N ALA A 208 -9.12 -8.50 -0.61
CA ALA A 208 -8.08 -9.49 -0.84
C ALA A 208 -7.59 -10.05 0.50
N PHE A 209 -7.21 -11.33 0.49
CA PHE A 209 -6.48 -11.93 1.59
C PHE A 209 -5.01 -11.50 1.52
N SER A 210 -4.33 -11.83 0.43
CA SER A 210 -2.98 -11.37 0.10
C SER A 210 -2.68 -11.62 -1.38
N ALA A 211 -2.39 -10.58 -2.16
CA ALA A 211 -2.25 -10.67 -3.62
C ALA A 211 -0.81 -10.97 -4.10
N GLY A 212 0.10 -11.33 -3.20
CA GLY A 212 1.50 -11.62 -3.52
C GLY A 212 2.48 -10.58 -3.01
N GLY A 213 3.77 -10.83 -3.28
CA GLY A 213 4.86 -9.90 -3.00
C GLY A 213 5.03 -8.87 -4.12
N ASP A 214 5.73 -7.78 -3.81
CA ASP A 214 6.04 -6.74 -4.78
C ASP A 214 7.24 -7.14 -5.65
N LEU A 215 6.98 -7.83 -6.75
CA LEU A 215 8.05 -8.35 -7.62
C LEU A 215 8.77 -7.25 -8.40
N LYS A 216 8.20 -6.04 -8.48
CA LYS A 216 8.86 -4.88 -9.10
C LYS A 216 10.13 -4.51 -8.34
N MET A 217 10.14 -4.71 -7.02
CA MET A 217 11.34 -4.53 -6.19
C MET A 217 12.51 -5.41 -6.67
N PHE A 218 12.26 -6.66 -7.07
CA PHE A 218 13.31 -7.53 -7.61
C PHE A 218 13.80 -7.08 -8.98
N TYR A 219 12.89 -6.59 -9.82
CA TYR A 219 13.26 -6.05 -11.12
C TYR A 219 14.12 -4.79 -10.99
N ASP A 220 13.72 -3.83 -10.15
CA ASP A 220 14.43 -2.57 -9.95
C ASP A 220 15.75 -2.76 -9.18
N GLY A 221 15.81 -3.75 -8.28
CA GLY A 221 17.00 -4.11 -7.50
C GLY A 221 17.99 -5.05 -8.18
N ARG A 222 17.73 -5.49 -9.43
CA ARG A 222 18.54 -6.52 -10.12
C ARG A 222 20.03 -6.16 -10.27
N ASP A 223 20.36 -4.87 -10.30
CA ASP A 223 21.73 -4.36 -10.44
C ASP A 223 22.43 -4.19 -9.07
N LEU A 224 21.70 -4.34 -7.96
CA LEU A 224 22.17 -4.22 -6.58
C LEU A 224 22.24 -5.61 -5.92
N LYS A 225 23.41 -6.25 -5.99
CA LYS A 225 23.65 -7.65 -5.57
C LYS A 225 23.02 -8.07 -4.25
N ASP A 226 23.05 -7.24 -3.21
CA ASP A 226 22.70 -7.67 -1.85
C ASP A 226 21.24 -7.37 -1.46
N SER A 227 20.59 -6.41 -2.12
CA SER A 227 19.27 -5.91 -1.68
C SER A 227 18.14 -6.90 -1.92
N CYS A 228 18.16 -7.61 -3.05
CA CYS A 228 17.15 -8.61 -3.39
C CYS A 228 17.30 -9.88 -2.54
N LEU A 229 18.54 -10.25 -2.18
CA LEU A 229 18.83 -11.51 -1.51
C LEU A 229 18.28 -11.53 -0.07
N GLU A 230 18.38 -10.41 0.64
CA GLU A 230 17.77 -10.27 1.97
C GLU A 230 16.25 -10.42 1.95
N VAL A 231 15.57 -9.80 0.99
CA VAL A 231 14.10 -9.86 0.89
C VAL A 231 13.63 -11.27 0.54
N VAL A 232 14.30 -11.93 -0.40
CA VAL A 232 14.06 -13.35 -0.71
C VAL A 232 14.29 -14.21 0.53
N TYR A 233 15.42 -14.06 1.22
CA TYR A 233 15.74 -14.83 2.41
C TYR A 233 14.66 -14.67 3.49
N LYS A 234 14.25 -13.44 3.78
CA LYS A 234 13.21 -13.12 4.78
C LYS A 234 11.86 -13.72 4.40
N MET A 235 11.49 -13.65 3.12
CA MET A 235 10.24 -14.25 2.64
C MET A 235 10.23 -15.77 2.77
N TYR A 236 11.32 -16.43 2.39
CA TYR A 236 11.45 -17.89 2.49
C TYR A 236 11.50 -18.35 3.95
N TRP A 237 12.21 -17.60 4.80
CA TRP A 237 12.20 -17.82 6.24
C TRP A 237 10.79 -17.73 6.81
N LEU A 238 10.02 -16.70 6.45
CA LEU A 238 8.64 -16.53 6.90
C LEU A 238 7.74 -17.68 6.44
N CYS A 239 7.86 -18.07 5.16
CA CYS A 239 7.11 -19.22 4.63
C CYS A 239 7.44 -20.50 5.40
N TYR A 240 8.72 -20.78 5.63
CA TYR A 240 9.15 -21.93 6.42
C TYR A 240 8.58 -21.87 7.85
N HIS A 241 8.73 -20.72 8.52
CA HIS A 241 8.32 -20.55 9.90
C HIS A 241 6.81 -20.70 10.10
N ILE A 242 5.98 -20.23 9.15
CA ILE A 242 4.53 -20.45 9.14
C ILE A 242 4.20 -21.95 9.04
N HIS A 243 4.84 -22.67 8.13
CA HIS A 243 4.54 -24.10 7.92
C HIS A 243 5.09 -25.00 9.04
N THR A 244 6.10 -24.55 9.79
CA THR A 244 6.66 -25.27 10.95
C THR A 244 6.24 -24.68 12.29
N TYR A 245 5.27 -23.77 12.31
CA TYR A 245 4.92 -23.02 13.51
C TYR A 245 4.32 -23.94 14.58
N LYS A 246 4.76 -23.80 15.83
CA LYS A 246 4.37 -24.72 16.92
C LYS A 246 2.94 -24.53 17.41
N LYS A 247 2.41 -23.32 17.28
CA LYS A 247 1.05 -22.99 17.75
C LYS A 247 0.05 -23.12 16.63
N THR A 248 -1.21 -23.36 16.99
CA THR A 248 -2.28 -23.46 16.01
C THR A 248 -2.44 -22.12 15.29
N GLN A 249 -2.41 -22.17 13.96
CA GLN A 249 -2.66 -21.04 13.08
C GLN A 249 -3.90 -21.33 12.22
N VAL A 250 -4.75 -20.32 12.05
CA VAL A 250 -5.94 -20.37 11.21
C VAL A 250 -5.90 -19.22 10.22
N SER A 251 -5.92 -19.55 8.94
CA SER A 251 -6.00 -18.57 7.86
C SER A 251 -7.44 -18.41 7.40
N LEU A 252 -7.95 -17.19 7.50
CA LEU A 252 -9.31 -16.81 7.11
C LEU A 252 -9.23 -16.08 5.76
N VAL A 253 -9.39 -16.85 4.69
CA VAL A 253 -9.13 -16.43 3.33
C VAL A 253 -10.44 -15.99 2.67
N ASN A 254 -10.64 -14.68 2.62
CA ASN A 254 -11.77 -14.05 1.94
C ASN A 254 -11.24 -13.08 0.88
N GLY A 255 -11.35 -13.44 -0.39
CA GLY A 255 -10.81 -12.68 -1.51
C GLY A 255 -9.54 -13.30 -2.12
N ILE A 256 -8.81 -12.48 -2.86
CA ILE A 256 -7.63 -12.89 -3.65
C ILE A 256 -6.49 -13.38 -2.73
N SER A 257 -5.93 -14.56 -3.04
CA SER A 257 -4.75 -15.15 -2.39
C SER A 257 -3.78 -15.64 -3.47
N MET A 258 -2.71 -14.91 -3.75
CA MET A 258 -1.83 -15.22 -4.89
C MET A 258 -0.35 -15.16 -4.53
N GLY A 259 0.45 -15.98 -5.23
CA GLY A 259 1.91 -16.06 -5.08
C GLY A 259 2.37 -16.18 -3.64
N GLY A 260 3.32 -15.34 -3.23
CA GLY A 260 3.77 -15.30 -1.83
C GLY A 260 2.69 -15.02 -0.78
N GLY A 261 1.56 -14.43 -1.16
CA GLY A 261 0.41 -14.28 -0.26
C GLY A 261 -0.35 -15.58 -0.01
N ALA A 262 -0.20 -16.55 -0.91
CA ALA A 262 -0.86 -17.83 -0.84
C ALA A 262 -0.12 -18.86 0.04
N SER A 263 1.18 -18.66 0.28
CA SER A 263 1.93 -19.46 1.27
C SER A 263 1.47 -19.18 2.71
N LEU A 264 0.77 -18.07 2.95
CA LEU A 264 0.15 -17.75 4.24
C LEU A 264 -1.12 -18.58 4.51
N MET A 265 -1.50 -19.52 3.64
CA MET A 265 -2.70 -20.34 3.84
C MET A 265 -2.52 -21.81 3.42
N VAL A 266 -1.68 -22.14 2.42
CA VAL A 266 -1.58 -23.51 1.87
C VAL A 266 -0.24 -24.20 2.20
N PRO A 267 -0.25 -25.47 2.65
CA PRO A 267 -1.28 -26.12 3.46
C PRO A 267 -0.98 -25.83 4.92
N MET A 268 -1.83 -25.02 5.54
CA MET A 268 -1.83 -24.85 6.99
C MET A 268 -2.78 -25.85 7.64
N LYS A 269 -2.60 -26.09 8.95
CA LYS A 269 -3.46 -26.98 9.74
C LYS A 269 -4.94 -26.57 9.67
N PHE A 270 -5.21 -25.27 9.58
CA PHE A 270 -6.54 -24.72 9.37
C PHE A 270 -6.48 -23.60 8.33
N SER A 271 -7.08 -23.83 7.17
CA SER A 271 -7.37 -22.80 6.19
C SER A 271 -8.85 -22.80 5.85
N VAL A 272 -9.49 -21.66 6.13
CA VAL A 272 -10.91 -21.42 5.90
C VAL A 272 -11.05 -20.49 4.70
N VAL A 273 -11.65 -21.01 3.64
CA VAL A 273 -11.89 -20.28 2.38
C VAL A 273 -13.38 -19.98 2.19
N THR A 274 -13.67 -19.02 1.33
CA THR A 274 -15.04 -18.56 1.04
C THR A 274 -15.35 -18.63 -0.45
N GLU A 275 -16.58 -18.33 -0.84
CA GLU A 275 -16.97 -18.19 -2.25
C GLU A 275 -16.24 -17.05 -2.98
N LYS A 276 -15.65 -16.10 -2.23
CA LYS A 276 -14.87 -14.98 -2.77
C LYS A 276 -13.40 -15.32 -2.96
N THR A 277 -12.94 -16.47 -2.47
CA THR A 277 -11.54 -16.87 -2.57
C THR A 277 -11.16 -17.10 -4.02
N VAL A 278 -10.08 -16.45 -4.47
CA VAL A 278 -9.45 -16.68 -5.76
C VAL A 278 -7.97 -16.94 -5.52
N PHE A 279 -7.54 -18.17 -5.74
CA PHE A 279 -6.17 -18.62 -5.57
C PHE A 279 -5.46 -18.77 -6.91
N ALA A 280 -4.20 -18.38 -6.98
CA ALA A 280 -3.31 -18.69 -8.11
C ALA A 280 -1.83 -18.54 -7.75
N THR A 281 -0.99 -19.25 -8.48
CA THR A 281 0.48 -19.13 -8.50
C THR A 281 0.93 -18.73 -9.91
N PRO A 282 0.74 -17.45 -10.30
CA PRO A 282 0.92 -17.00 -11.68
C PRO A 282 2.37 -16.66 -12.05
N GLU A 283 3.36 -17.07 -11.25
CA GLU A 283 4.76 -16.65 -11.39
C GLU A 283 5.35 -16.97 -12.76
N ALA A 284 4.97 -18.11 -13.36
CA ALA A 284 5.44 -18.50 -14.69
C ALA A 284 5.09 -17.46 -15.78
N SER A 285 3.94 -16.78 -15.65
CA SER A 285 3.46 -15.80 -16.64
C SER A 285 4.33 -14.53 -16.71
N ILE A 286 5.11 -14.27 -15.66
CA ILE A 286 6.02 -13.12 -15.57
C ILE A 286 7.50 -13.55 -15.67
N GLY A 287 7.76 -14.78 -16.12
CA GLY A 287 9.12 -15.32 -16.26
C GLY A 287 9.78 -15.68 -14.93
N PHE A 288 8.98 -15.91 -13.88
CA PHE A 288 9.45 -16.35 -12.57
C PHE A 288 9.02 -17.79 -12.28
N HIS A 289 9.69 -18.45 -11.35
CA HIS A 289 9.30 -19.80 -10.94
C HIS A 289 8.29 -19.72 -9.78
N THR A 290 7.49 -20.77 -9.58
CA THR A 290 6.63 -20.84 -8.39
C THR A 290 7.48 -20.86 -7.12
N ASP A 291 7.38 -19.79 -6.34
CA ASP A 291 8.23 -19.52 -5.18
C ASP A 291 7.53 -19.92 -3.86
N CYS A 292 8.03 -19.42 -2.72
CA CYS A 292 7.35 -19.50 -1.41
C CYS A 292 6.91 -20.90 -0.96
N GLY A 293 7.65 -21.95 -1.36
CA GLY A 293 7.38 -23.34 -1.00
C GLY A 293 6.41 -24.07 -1.94
N PHE A 294 5.89 -23.42 -2.98
CA PHE A 294 4.93 -24.05 -3.89
C PHE A 294 5.53 -25.20 -4.71
N SER A 295 6.84 -25.23 -4.94
CA SER A 295 7.51 -26.42 -5.50
C SER A 295 7.34 -27.67 -4.61
N TYR A 296 7.33 -27.51 -3.29
CA TYR A 296 7.04 -28.58 -2.34
C TYR A 296 5.54 -28.92 -2.30
N ILE A 297 4.69 -27.91 -2.31
CA ILE A 297 3.24 -28.09 -2.15
C ILE A 297 2.62 -28.70 -3.41
N HIS A 298 2.90 -28.13 -4.58
CA HIS A 298 2.35 -28.59 -5.85
C HIS A 298 2.79 -30.02 -6.18
N SER A 299 4.04 -30.40 -5.87
CA SER A 299 4.54 -31.76 -6.11
C SER A 299 3.84 -32.85 -5.31
N ARG A 300 2.97 -32.48 -4.35
CA ARG A 300 2.17 -33.40 -3.53
C ARG A 300 0.70 -33.42 -3.92
N LEU A 301 0.30 -32.62 -4.92
CA LEU A 301 -1.03 -32.68 -5.48
C LEU A 301 -1.21 -33.96 -6.32
N PRO A 302 -2.44 -34.48 -6.42
CA PRO A 302 -2.69 -35.72 -7.15
C PRO A 302 -2.42 -35.57 -8.66
N GLY A 303 -1.82 -36.59 -9.25
CA GLY A 303 -1.54 -36.65 -10.69
C GLY A 303 -0.58 -35.53 -11.14
N HIS A 304 -0.93 -34.84 -12.22
CA HIS A 304 -0.15 -33.72 -12.77
C HIS A 304 -0.75 -32.35 -12.48
N LEU A 305 -1.61 -32.27 -11.45
CA LEU A 305 -2.29 -31.03 -11.11
C LEU A 305 -1.30 -29.96 -10.65
N GLY A 306 -0.25 -30.34 -9.92
CA GLY A 306 0.77 -29.42 -9.45
C GLY A 306 1.53 -28.74 -10.59
N GLU A 307 1.97 -29.52 -11.57
CA GLU A 307 2.65 -29.02 -12.77
C GLU A 307 1.71 -28.14 -13.59
N PHE A 308 0.44 -28.54 -13.75
CA PHE A 308 -0.56 -27.74 -14.43
C PHE A 308 -0.74 -26.36 -13.75
N LEU A 309 -0.96 -26.33 -12.44
CA LEU A 309 -1.14 -25.07 -11.69
C LEU A 309 0.11 -24.19 -11.79
N ALA A 310 1.29 -24.76 -11.58
CA ALA A 310 2.56 -24.05 -11.61
C ALA A 310 2.90 -23.44 -12.98
N LEU A 311 2.64 -24.17 -14.06
CA LEU A 311 2.99 -23.75 -15.41
C LEU A 311 1.95 -22.82 -16.03
N THR A 312 0.68 -23.00 -15.72
CA THR A 312 -0.42 -22.22 -16.33
C THR A 312 -0.85 -21.02 -15.49
N GLY A 313 -0.57 -21.01 -14.19
CA GLY A 313 -1.10 -20.00 -13.27
C GLY A 313 -2.63 -20.05 -13.14
N ALA A 314 -3.24 -21.22 -13.39
CA ALA A 314 -4.69 -21.39 -13.34
C ALA A 314 -5.27 -20.96 -11.99
N ARG A 315 -6.46 -20.35 -12.05
CA ARG A 315 -7.16 -19.85 -10.86
C ARG A 315 -8.05 -20.92 -10.27
N LEU A 316 -8.03 -21.02 -8.95
CA LEU A 316 -8.91 -21.89 -8.19
C LEU A 316 -9.81 -21.06 -7.26
N ASN A 317 -11.07 -21.46 -7.16
CA ASN A 317 -12.00 -20.92 -6.17
C ASN A 317 -11.92 -21.67 -4.83
N GLY A 318 -12.58 -21.15 -3.80
CA GLY A 318 -12.53 -21.76 -2.46
C GLY A 318 -12.96 -23.23 -2.40
N LYS A 319 -13.98 -23.63 -3.17
CA LYS A 319 -14.44 -25.03 -3.16
C LYS A 319 -13.44 -25.96 -3.82
N GLU A 320 -12.82 -25.50 -4.92
CA GLU A 320 -11.76 -26.24 -5.61
C GLU A 320 -10.54 -26.43 -4.71
N LEU A 321 -10.14 -25.41 -3.95
CA LEU A 321 -9.04 -25.52 -2.99
C LEU A 321 -9.28 -26.60 -1.92
N VAL A 322 -10.50 -26.69 -1.40
CA VAL A 322 -10.87 -27.76 -0.45
C VAL A 322 -10.84 -29.12 -1.13
N ALA A 323 -11.37 -29.23 -2.35
CA ALA A 323 -11.41 -30.48 -3.10
C ALA A 323 -10.01 -31.07 -3.38
N ILE A 324 -9.00 -30.21 -3.60
CA ILE A 324 -7.63 -30.63 -3.89
C ILE A 324 -6.73 -30.69 -2.64
N GLY A 325 -7.30 -30.47 -1.45
CA GLY A 325 -6.58 -30.53 -0.17
C GLY A 325 -5.66 -29.33 0.12
N MET A 326 -5.80 -28.22 -0.61
CA MET A 326 -5.03 -26.99 -0.36
C MET A 326 -5.72 -26.06 0.67
N ALA A 327 -7.01 -26.26 0.95
CA ALA A 327 -7.72 -25.64 2.05
C ALA A 327 -8.47 -26.70 2.87
N THR A 328 -8.73 -26.41 4.14
CA THR A 328 -9.36 -27.40 5.04
C THR A 328 -10.88 -27.20 5.17
N TYR A 329 -11.36 -25.95 5.14
CA TYR A 329 -12.78 -25.65 5.35
C TYR A 329 -13.29 -24.62 4.35
N PHE A 330 -14.53 -24.77 3.92
CA PHE A 330 -15.27 -23.78 3.16
C PHE A 330 -16.39 -23.19 4.02
N VAL A 331 -16.46 -21.87 4.13
CA VAL A 331 -17.51 -21.15 4.88
C VAL A 331 -18.08 -20.04 4.00
N PRO A 332 -19.41 -19.90 3.88
CA PRO A 332 -20.01 -18.77 3.17
C PRO A 332 -19.63 -17.44 3.81
N SER A 333 -19.24 -16.43 3.02
CA SER A 333 -18.77 -15.14 3.56
C SER A 333 -19.83 -14.34 4.33
N ALA A 334 -21.11 -14.72 4.20
CA ALA A 334 -22.21 -14.19 5.01
C ALA A 334 -22.16 -14.64 6.48
N VAL A 335 -21.49 -15.76 6.77
CA VAL A 335 -21.23 -16.21 8.14
C VAL A 335 -19.98 -15.49 8.62
N SER A 336 -20.11 -14.70 9.68
CA SER A 336 -18.95 -14.03 10.29
C SER A 336 -17.93 -15.09 10.73
N PHE A 337 -16.65 -14.91 10.36
CA PHE A 337 -15.59 -15.81 10.81
C PHE A 337 -15.50 -15.91 12.34
N PHE A 338 -15.96 -14.90 13.09
CA PHE A 338 -16.06 -14.97 14.55
C PHE A 338 -17.08 -16.02 15.01
N PHE A 339 -18.22 -16.13 14.34
CA PHE A 339 -19.23 -17.16 14.64
C PHE A 339 -18.72 -18.57 14.32
N PHE A 340 -17.90 -18.72 13.28
CA PHE A 340 -17.25 -19.98 12.94
C PHE A 340 -16.23 -20.41 14.01
N LEU A 341 -15.46 -19.46 14.57
CA LEU A 341 -14.46 -19.75 15.60
C LEU A 341 -15.09 -20.16 16.95
N GLU A 342 -16.29 -19.68 17.29
CA GLU A 342 -17.04 -20.14 18.47
C GLU A 342 -17.51 -21.60 18.35
N CYS A 343 -17.52 -22.17 17.14
CA CYS A 343 -17.85 -23.57 16.90
C CYS A 343 -16.64 -24.52 17.00
N PHE A 344 -15.42 -24.01 17.19
CA PHE A 344 -14.25 -24.84 17.45
C PHE A 344 -14.10 -25.05 18.97
N PRO A 345 -13.98 -26.31 19.43
CA PRO A 345 -13.87 -26.63 20.86
C PRO A 345 -12.56 -26.19 21.50
#